data_AF-A0A5K0YJE7-F1
#
_entry.id   AF-A0A5K0YJE7-F1
#
_cell.length_a   1.000
_cell.length_b   1.000
_cell.length_c   1.000
_cell.angle_alpha   90.00
_cell.angle_beta   90.00
_cell.angle_gamma   90.00
#
_symmetry.space_group_name_H-M   'P 1'
#
loop_
_entity.id
_entity.type
_entity.pdbx_description
1 polymer ?
#
loop_
_entity_poly.entity_id
_entity_poly.type
_entity_poly.pdbx_seq_one_letter_code
_entity_poly.pdbx_strand_id
1 'polypeptide(L)' 'VTLQGCPTEVFVNVSPGKCWDMVREKVNQEIARQHSQGGPNLPALQSQGSVDGLEMFGLVLPSFLK' A
#
# COMPACT_ATOMS: atom_id res chain seq x y z
N VAL A 1 3.93 -7.20 -6.00
CA VAL A 1 4.53 -6.31 -4.99
C VAL A 1 4.90 -7.14 -3.77
N THR A 2 6.09 -6.97 -3.22
CA THR A 2 6.59 -7.77 -2.09
C THR A 2 6.93 -6.87 -0.91
N LEU A 3 6.65 -7.31 0.32
CA LEU A 3 7.04 -6.55 1.51
C LEU A 3 8.51 -6.79 1.85
N GLN A 4 9.29 -5.70 1.95
CA GLN A 4 10.70 -5.80 2.32
C GLN A 4 10.84 -6.38 3.73
N GLY A 5 11.69 -7.40 3.88
CA GLY A 5 11.90 -8.09 5.15
C GLY A 5 10.88 -9.21 5.46
N CYS A 6 9.81 -9.33 4.67
CA CYS A 6 8.79 -10.37 4.81
C CYS A 6 8.49 -11.02 3.45
N PRO A 7 9.36 -11.93 2.95
CA PRO A 7 9.26 -12.46 1.59
C PRO A 7 8.03 -13.34 1.35
N THR A 8 7.37 -13.81 2.43
CA THR A 8 6.10 -14.55 2.36
C THR A 8 4.92 -13.66 2.04
N GLU A 9 5.08 -12.34 2.17
CA GLU A 9 4.00 -11.38 1.99
C GLU A 9 4.07 -10.75 0.60
N VAL A 10 3.18 -11.22 -0.26
CA VAL A 10 3.12 -10.86 -1.67
C VAL A 10 1.72 -10.42 -2.06
N PHE A 11 1.65 -9.31 -2.80
CA PHE A 11 0.44 -8.77 -3.39
C PHE A 11 0.53 -8.95 -4.90
N VAL A 12 -0.35 -9.77 -5.45
CA VAL A 12 -0.30 -10.21 -6.85
C VAL A 12 -1.60 -9.82 -7.54
N ASN A 13 -1.45 -9.02 -8.60
CA ASN A 13 -2.52 -8.69 -9.53
C ASN A 13 -1.87 -8.37 -10.89
N VAL A 14 -2.66 -8.46 -11.96
CA VAL A 14 -2.23 -8.07 -13.31
C VAL A 14 -2.02 -6.56 -13.44
N SER A 15 -2.72 -5.75 -12.63
CA SER A 15 -2.56 -4.30 -12.60
C SER A 15 -1.66 -3.88 -11.44
N PRO A 16 -0.62 -3.06 -11.68
CA PRO A 16 0.19 -2.46 -10.62
C PRO A 16 -0.68 -1.63 -9.66
N GLY A 17 -1.61 -0.83 -10.18
CA GLY A 17 -2.55 -0.06 -9.37
C GLY A 17 -3.36 -0.95 -8.43
N LYS A 18 -3.83 -2.11 -8.91
CA LYS A 18 -4.53 -3.10 -8.07
C LYS A 18 -3.64 -3.76 -7.03
N CYS A 19 -2.36 -4.01 -7.33
CA CYS A 19 -1.44 -4.47 -6.30
C CYS A 19 -1.29 -3.46 -5.17
N TRP A 20 -1.28 -2.15 -5.50
CA TRP A 20 -1.21 -1.09 -4.51
C TRP A 20 -2.50 -0.94 -3.69
N ASP A 21 -3.67 -1.10 -4.32
CA ASP A 21 -4.95 -1.14 -3.61
C ASP A 21 -4.94 -2.22 -2.51
N MET A 22 -4.39 -3.41 -2.79
CA MET A 22 -4.26 -4.49 -1.82
C MET A 22 -3.29 -4.16 -0.67
N VAL A 23 -2.16 -3.48 -0.98
CA VAL A 23 -1.24 -2.98 0.06
C VAL A 23 -1.96 -1.99 0.97
N ARG A 24 -2.71 -1.05 0.38
CA ARG A 24 -3.48 -0.03 1.11
C ARG A 24 -4.52 -0.66 2.03
N GLU A 25 -5.24 -1.68 1.54
CA GLU A 25 -6.22 -2.42 2.34
C GLU A 25 -5.57 -3.11 3.54
N LYS A 26 -4.43 -3.77 3.35
CA LYS A 26 -3.73 -4.43 4.46
C LYS A 26 -3.17 -3.44 5.48
N VAL A 27 -2.64 -2.30 5.03
CA VAL A 27 -2.21 -1.21 5.93
C VAL A 27 -3.39 -0.71 6.76
N ASN A 28 -4.55 -0.52 6.14
CA ASN A 28 -5.77 -0.09 6.84
C ASN A 28 -6.24 -1.12 7.87
N GLN A 29 -6.19 -2.41 7.55
CA GLN A 29 -6.51 -3.47 8.51
C GLN A 29 -5.57 -3.43 9.72
N GLU A 30 -4.27 -3.24 9.51
CA GLU A 30 -3.30 -3.16 10.59
C GLU A 30 -3.46 -1.89 11.44
N ILE A 31 -3.73 -0.75 10.81
CA ILE A 31 -4.07 0.50 11.52
C ILE A 31 -5.31 0.29 12.40
N ALA A 32 -6.40 -0.24 11.84
CA ALA A 32 -7.63 -0.51 12.58
C ALA A 32 -7.40 -1.50 13.73
N ARG A 33 -6.61 -2.55 13.50
CA ARG A 33 -6.22 -3.54 14.51
C ARG A 33 -5.49 -2.85 15.68
N GLN A 34 -4.52 -1.99 15.40
CA GLN A 34 -3.78 -1.32 16.46
C GLN A 34 -4.61 -0.24 17.18
N HIS A 35 -5.50 0.47 16.47
CA HIS A 35 -6.46 1.39 17.11
C HIS A 35 -7.38 0.65 18.09
N SER A 36 -7.88 -0.53 17.71
CA SER A 36 -8.72 -1.37 18.59
C SER A 36 -7.98 -1.86 19.84
N GLN A 37 -6.65 -1.90 19.79
CA GLN A 37 -5.78 -2.31 20.90
C GLN A 37 -5.28 -1.13 21.74
N GLY A 38 -5.75 0.10 21.47
CA GLY A 38 -5.33 1.30 22.20
C GLY A 38 -3.92 1.78 21.86
N GLY A 39 -3.40 1.45 20.67
CA GLY A 39 -2.10 1.91 20.21
C GLY A 39 -2.03 3.45 20.10
N PRO A 40 -1.05 4.13 20.73
CA PRO A 40 -0.94 5.57 20.67
C PRO A 40 -0.43 6.05 19.29
N ASN A 41 -0.91 7.22 18.85
CA ASN A 41 -0.38 7.98 17.70
C ASN A 41 -0.39 7.27 16.33
N LEU A 42 -1.43 6.48 16.04
CA LEU A 42 -1.56 5.83 14.74
C LEU A 42 -2.10 6.80 13.68
N PRO A 43 -1.63 6.68 12.41
CA PRO A 43 -2.18 7.46 11.31
C PRO A 43 -3.66 7.09 11.06
N ALA A 44 -4.36 7.98 10.36
CA ALA A 44 -5.71 7.68 9.87
C ALA A 44 -5.67 6.61 8.77
N LEU A 45 -6.82 5.95 8.57
CA LEU A 45 -6.99 5.01 7.45
C LEU A 45 -6.74 5.72 6.12
N GLN A 46 -5.98 5.06 5.25
CA GLN A 46 -5.68 5.51 3.90
C GLN A 46 -6.91 5.34 3.01
N SER A 47 -7.45 6.45 2.50
CA SER A 47 -8.60 6.44 1.60
C SER A 47 -8.22 5.95 0.18
N GLN A 48 -9.21 5.51 -0.60
CA GLN A 48 -9.01 5.01 -1.96
C GLN A 48 -8.49 6.10 -2.94
N GLY A 49 -8.60 7.39 -2.57
CA GLY A 49 -8.01 8.52 -3.29
C GLY A 49 -6.63 8.98 -2.76
N SER A 50 -6.03 8.23 -1.84
CA SER A 50 -4.61 8.38 -1.47
C SER A 50 -3.70 7.99 -2.65
N VAL A 51 -2.38 8.13 -2.49
CA VAL A 51 -1.32 7.87 -3.50
C VAL A 51 -1.69 6.77 -4.51
N ASP A 52 -1.58 7.10 -5.81
CA ASP A 52 -1.82 6.16 -6.91
C ASP A 52 -0.72 5.09 -6.98
N GLY A 53 -1.09 3.85 -7.30
CA GLY A 53 -0.11 2.75 -7.34
C GLY A 53 0.94 2.91 -8.43
N LEU A 54 0.60 3.54 -9.55
CA LEU A 54 1.55 3.84 -10.63
C LEU A 54 2.54 4.93 -10.19
N GLU A 55 2.08 5.93 -9.43
CA GLU A 55 2.94 6.94 -8.81
C GLU A 55 3.88 6.32 -7.78
N MET A 56 3.34 5.48 -6.89
CA MET A 56 4.13 4.82 -5.85
C MET A 56 5.26 3.95 -6.43
N PHE A 57 4.97 3.24 -7.52
CA PHE A 57 5.96 2.41 -8.20
C PHE A 57 6.84 3.18 -9.19
N GLY A 58 6.67 4.51 -9.30
CA GLY A 58 7.45 5.36 -10.21
C GLY A 58 7.19 5.09 -11.69
N LEU A 59 6.08 4.44 -12.03
CA LEU A 59 5.71 4.10 -13.41
C LEU A 59 5.21 5.31 -14.22
N VAL A 60 4.87 6.39 -13.52
CA VAL A 60 4.53 7.69 -14.13
C VAL A 60 5.69 8.68 -14.13
N LEU A 61 6.88 8.30 -13.62
CA LEU A 61 8.02 9.20 -13.68
C LEU A 61 8.50 9.37 -15.13
N PRO A 62 8.90 10.58 -15.55
CA PRO A 62 9.45 10.82 -16.88
C PRO A 62 10.68 9.96 -17.22
N SER A 63 11.43 9.52 -16.20
CA SER A 63 12.57 8.62 -16.37
C SER A 63 12.18 7.21 -16.81
N PHE A 64 10.93 6.80 -16.58
CA PHE A 64 10.40 5.50 -16.97
C PHE A 64 9.88 5.49 -18.42
N LEU A 65 9.32 6.60 -18.91
CA LEU A 65 8.68 6.72 -20.23
C LEU A 65 9.66 6.93 -21.40
N LYS A 66 10.88 6.36 -21.32
CA LYS A 66 11.95 6.54 -22.32
C LYS A 66 11.82 5.63 -23.54
#